data_AF-A0A5K3FNX2-F1
#
_entry.id   AF-A0A5K3FNX2-F1
#
_cell.length_a   1.000
_cell.length_b   1.000
_cell.length_c   1.000
_cell.angle_alpha   90.00
_cell.angle_beta   90.00
_cell.angle_gamma   90.00
#
_symmetry.space_group_name_H-M   'P 1'
#
loop_
_entity.id
_entity.type
_entity.pdbx_description
1 polymer ?
#
loop_
_entity_poly.entity_id
_entity_poly.type
_entity_poly.pdbx_seq_one_letter_code
_entity_poly.pdbx_strand_id
1 'polypeptide(L)'
;MMSVFLMGAFDPAIDQFCTVTKCANGFDDRTLLRLQKQLKMIKISKDYSKVPSWLNVARSMVPDFVVADPKAAPVWEITGAEFSRSGFHTAGTTTDHEGISIRFPRVTRQRPDKSWKEATDVPRLESLFKASRSQSDWSRKLEALSNPSPANKRAAQRDEVLASAKKPRLFRVRESAQFNYLRPLLEGFVINVPGALIGDESFQMLYRRLVACGAVVTGDGLRETTKPVTHTIVVPPNTNPASSLDGVTPLTVDWLEKSINEGKLQPLPANQPQICEM
;
A
#
# COMPACT_ATOMS: atom_id res chain seq x y z
N MET A 1 -8.21 -12.54 19.27
CA MET A 1 -9.02 -12.20 18.09
C MET A 1 -8.40 -12.91 16.88
N MET A 2 -9.15 -13.73 16.15
CA MET A 2 -8.63 -14.39 14.93
C MET A 2 -8.71 -13.40 13.77
N SER A 3 -7.54 -12.91 13.32
CA SER A 3 -7.42 -11.92 12.24
C SER A 3 -6.72 -12.47 10.99
N VAL A 4 -6.15 -13.68 11.09
CA VAL A 4 -5.39 -14.29 10.00
C VAL A 4 -5.88 -15.71 9.76
N PHE A 5 -6.13 -16.03 8.49
CA PHE A 5 -6.72 -17.29 8.07
C PHE A 5 -5.75 -18.06 7.17
N LEU A 6 -5.61 -19.35 7.42
CA LEU A 6 -4.87 -20.28 6.56
C LEU A 6 -5.85 -20.85 5.55
N MET A 7 -5.60 -20.59 4.27
CA MET A 7 -6.45 -21.00 3.16
C MET A 7 -5.82 -22.17 2.41
N GLY A 8 -6.67 -23.03 1.86
CA GLY A 8 -6.26 -24.22 1.13
C GLY A 8 -7.19 -24.57 -0.02
N ALA A 9 -6.76 -25.52 -0.83
CA ALA A 9 -7.52 -26.12 -1.92
C ALA A 9 -7.74 -27.60 -1.62
N PHE A 10 -8.88 -28.15 -2.05
CA PHE A 10 -9.14 -29.57 -1.91
C PHE A 10 -8.36 -30.36 -2.97
N ASP A 11 -7.73 -31.45 -2.57
CA ASP A 11 -7.03 -32.37 -3.46
C ASP A 11 -7.85 -33.68 -3.58
N PRO A 12 -8.49 -33.92 -4.75
CA PRO A 12 -9.28 -35.13 -4.96
C PRO A 12 -8.43 -36.40 -5.04
N ALA A 13 -7.12 -36.31 -5.26
CA ALA A 13 -6.25 -37.50 -5.38
C ALA A 13 -5.99 -38.15 -4.01
N ILE A 14 -5.90 -37.34 -2.96
CA ILE A 14 -5.60 -37.79 -1.59
C ILE A 14 -6.74 -37.54 -0.61
N ASP A 15 -7.89 -37.01 -1.08
CA ASP A 15 -9.08 -36.67 -0.28
C ASP A 15 -8.77 -35.76 0.92
N GLN A 16 -7.89 -34.77 0.73
CA GLN A 16 -7.44 -33.86 1.78
C GLN A 16 -7.47 -32.40 1.32
N PHE A 17 -7.61 -31.48 2.27
CA PHE A 17 -7.41 -30.05 2.03
C PHE A 17 -5.93 -29.70 2.20
N CYS A 18 -5.33 -29.20 1.12
CA CYS A 18 -3.92 -28.82 1.08
C CYS A 18 -3.77 -27.30 1.22
N THR A 19 -2.82 -26.87 2.04
CA THR A 19 -2.61 -25.44 2.32
C THR A 19 -1.96 -24.72 1.14
N VAL A 20 -2.37 -23.47 0.90
CA VAL A 20 -1.90 -22.64 -0.22
C VAL A 20 -1.36 -21.29 0.26
N THR A 21 -2.07 -20.61 1.17
CA THR A 21 -1.68 -19.25 1.56
C THR A 21 -2.24 -18.80 2.90
N LYS A 22 -1.59 -17.81 3.50
CA LYS A 22 -2.01 -17.16 4.75
C LYS A 22 -2.55 -15.76 4.45
N CYS A 23 -3.84 -15.55 4.69
CA CYS A 23 -4.53 -14.28 4.42
C CYS A 23 -4.81 -13.52 5.71
N ALA A 24 -4.18 -12.35 5.87
CA ALA A 24 -4.39 -11.45 7.01
C ALA A 24 -5.27 -10.23 6.67
N ASN A 25 -5.50 -9.98 5.38
CA ASN A 25 -6.14 -8.76 4.89
C ASN A 25 -7.35 -9.09 4.01
N GLY A 26 -8.30 -8.15 3.93
CA GLY A 26 -9.47 -8.24 3.06
C GLY A 26 -10.82 -8.19 3.79
N PHE A 27 -10.81 -8.20 5.12
CA PHE A 27 -12.01 -8.01 5.94
C PHE A 27 -11.90 -6.76 6.80
N ASP A 28 -13.03 -6.08 6.99
CA ASP A 28 -13.20 -5.04 8.00
C ASP A 28 -13.44 -5.66 9.39
N ASP A 29 -13.22 -4.87 10.43
CA ASP A 29 -13.33 -5.34 11.83
C ASP A 29 -14.70 -5.92 12.17
N ARG A 30 -15.77 -5.35 11.58
CA ARG A 30 -17.14 -5.82 11.77
C ARG A 30 -17.32 -7.23 11.18
N THR A 31 -16.77 -7.49 9.99
CA THR A 31 -16.81 -8.82 9.38
C THR A 31 -15.95 -9.82 10.14
N LEU A 32 -14.76 -9.42 10.60
CA LEU A 32 -13.90 -10.28 11.43
C LEU A 32 -14.60 -10.70 12.73
N LEU A 33 -15.28 -9.78 13.40
CA LEU A 33 -16.05 -10.07 14.61
C LEU A 33 -17.22 -11.03 14.32
N ARG A 34 -17.90 -10.87 13.17
CA ARG A 34 -18.96 -11.78 12.74
C ARG A 34 -18.41 -13.18 12.47
N LEU A 35 -17.31 -13.29 11.73
CA LEU A 35 -16.67 -14.56 11.39
C LEU A 35 -16.23 -15.32 12.64
N GLN A 36 -15.73 -14.62 13.68
CA GLN A 36 -15.37 -15.25 14.95
C GLN A 36 -16.54 -15.92 15.68
N LYS A 37 -17.76 -15.41 15.50
CA LYS A 37 -18.97 -16.02 16.09
C LYS A 37 -19.53 -17.15 15.23
N GLN A 38 -19.38 -17.07 13.91
CA GLN A 38 -19.95 -18.02 12.96
C GLN A 38 -19.09 -19.27 12.77
N LEU A 39 -17.76 -19.11 12.74
CA LEU A 39 -16.83 -20.20 12.51
C LEU A 39 -16.68 -21.06 13.76
N LYS A 40 -17.14 -22.32 13.68
CA LYS A 40 -16.89 -23.33 14.70
C LYS A 40 -15.46 -23.84 14.56
N MET A 41 -14.59 -23.36 15.45
CA MET A 41 -13.16 -23.66 15.43
C MET A 41 -12.77 -24.52 16.63
N ILE A 42 -11.88 -25.48 16.41
CA ILE A 42 -11.25 -26.35 17.42
C ILE A 42 -9.82 -25.85 17.64
N LYS A 43 -9.45 -25.62 18.90
CA LYS A 43 -8.10 -25.18 19.25
C LYS A 43 -7.14 -26.37 19.24
N ILE A 44 -6.06 -26.25 18.47
CA ILE A 44 -4.96 -27.23 18.44
C ILE A 44 -3.63 -26.63 18.90
N SER A 45 -3.54 -25.31 19.09
CA SER A 45 -2.36 -24.62 19.64
C SER A 45 -1.05 -24.92 18.91
N LYS A 46 -1.10 -25.02 17.56
CA LYS A 46 0.05 -25.36 16.70
C LYS A 46 0.65 -26.75 16.94
N ASP A 47 -0.05 -27.60 17.67
CA ASP A 47 0.36 -28.98 17.92
C ASP A 47 0.07 -29.85 16.69
N TYR A 48 1.15 -30.32 16.03
CA TYR A 48 1.04 -31.16 14.84
C TYR A 48 0.33 -32.49 15.12
N SER A 49 0.42 -33.03 16.35
CA SER A 49 -0.23 -34.30 16.70
C SER A 49 -1.76 -34.21 16.72
N LYS A 50 -2.30 -32.98 16.79
CA LYS A 50 -3.75 -32.69 16.81
C LYS A 50 -4.29 -32.28 15.45
N VAL A 51 -3.46 -32.29 14.40
CA VAL A 51 -3.88 -31.99 13.03
C VAL A 51 -4.84 -33.08 12.56
N PRO A 52 -6.07 -32.72 12.13
CA PRO A 52 -7.02 -33.70 11.61
C PRO A 52 -6.52 -34.37 10.32
N SER A 53 -6.90 -35.63 10.10
CA SER A 53 -6.47 -36.42 8.93
C SER A 53 -6.93 -35.86 7.58
N TRP A 54 -7.96 -35.01 7.56
CA TRP A 54 -8.43 -34.34 6.34
C TRP A 54 -7.60 -33.10 5.97
N LEU A 55 -6.70 -32.63 6.84
CA LEU A 55 -5.88 -31.44 6.63
C LEU A 55 -4.43 -31.83 6.33
N ASN A 56 -3.97 -31.53 5.12
CA ASN A 56 -2.58 -31.66 4.74
C ASN A 56 -1.88 -30.30 4.92
N VAL A 57 -1.05 -30.17 5.96
CA VAL A 57 -0.35 -28.93 6.33
C VAL A 57 1.10 -29.22 6.71
N ALA A 58 2.02 -28.34 6.31
CA ALA A 58 3.41 -28.43 6.72
C ALA A 58 3.56 -28.14 8.22
N ARG A 59 4.54 -28.77 8.88
CA ARG A 59 4.75 -28.65 10.34
C ARG A 59 5.01 -27.20 10.80
N SER A 60 5.57 -26.36 9.94
CA SER A 60 5.80 -24.93 10.18
C SER A 60 4.53 -24.06 10.07
N MET A 61 3.46 -24.58 9.46
CA MET A 61 2.23 -23.85 9.14
C MET A 61 1.01 -24.33 9.93
N VAL A 62 1.21 -25.16 10.96
CA VAL A 62 0.12 -25.62 11.82
C VAL A 62 -0.53 -24.41 12.50
N PRO A 63 -1.86 -24.21 12.34
CA PRO A 63 -2.54 -23.06 12.93
C PRO A 63 -2.84 -23.27 14.42
N ASP A 64 -3.21 -22.19 15.13
CA ASP A 64 -3.71 -22.28 16.50
C ASP A 64 -5.08 -22.95 16.58
N PHE A 65 -5.89 -22.78 15.54
CA PHE A 65 -7.25 -23.28 15.44
C PHE A 65 -7.52 -23.89 14.05
N VAL A 66 -8.32 -24.95 14.01
CA VAL A 66 -8.82 -25.57 12.77
C VAL A 66 -10.33 -25.57 12.77
N VAL A 67 -10.95 -25.55 11.59
CA VAL A 67 -12.41 -25.67 11.47
C VAL A 67 -12.87 -27.04 11.97
N ALA A 68 -14.03 -27.11 12.62
CA ALA A 68 -14.58 -28.38 13.11
C ALA A 68 -15.01 -29.31 11.96
N ASP A 69 -15.64 -28.74 10.93
CA ASP A 69 -16.00 -29.45 9.69
C ASP A 69 -15.49 -28.65 8.49
N PRO A 70 -14.52 -29.17 7.72
CA PRO A 70 -14.00 -28.49 6.54
C PRO A 70 -15.03 -28.38 5.40
N LYS A 71 -16.01 -29.28 5.33
CA LYS A 71 -17.04 -29.27 4.27
C LYS A 71 -18.12 -28.20 4.53
N ALA A 72 -18.28 -27.79 5.78
CA ALA A 72 -19.14 -26.66 6.16
C ALA A 72 -18.40 -25.31 6.22
N ALA A 73 -17.09 -25.29 5.94
CA ALA A 73 -16.30 -24.07 5.98
C ALA A 73 -16.69 -23.11 4.82
N PRO A 74 -16.65 -21.78 5.05
CA PRO A 74 -16.99 -20.82 4.02
C PRO A 74 -15.93 -20.77 2.92
N VAL A 75 -16.37 -20.59 1.68
CA VAL A 75 -15.47 -20.37 0.54
C VAL A 75 -15.23 -18.88 0.36
N TRP A 76 -13.97 -18.49 0.22
CA TRP A 76 -13.57 -17.11 -0.05
C TRP A 76 -12.80 -16.98 -1.35
N GLU A 77 -13.03 -15.87 -2.03
CA GLU A 77 -12.30 -15.47 -3.21
C GLU A 77 -11.00 -14.78 -2.76
N ILE A 78 -9.88 -15.33 -3.21
CA ILE A 78 -8.54 -14.82 -2.89
C ILE A 78 -7.92 -14.26 -4.17
N THR A 79 -7.38 -13.06 -4.08
CA THR A 79 -6.58 -12.44 -5.15
C THR A 79 -5.17 -12.20 -4.64
N GLY A 80 -4.18 -12.46 -5.49
CA GLY A 80 -2.78 -12.16 -5.24
C GLY A 80 -2.10 -11.61 -6.49
N ALA A 81 -0.84 -11.24 -6.36
CA ALA A 81 -0.06 -10.68 -7.46
C ALA A 81 0.44 -11.76 -8.42
N GLU A 82 0.92 -12.87 -7.88
CA GLU A 82 1.48 -13.99 -8.64
C GLU A 82 1.42 -15.28 -7.82
N PHE A 83 1.53 -16.41 -8.51
CA PHE A 83 1.78 -17.69 -7.86
C PHE A 83 3.29 -17.96 -7.76
N SER A 84 3.70 -18.62 -6.68
CA SER A 84 5.07 -19.08 -6.47
C SER A 84 5.08 -20.52 -5.97
N ARG A 85 6.26 -21.16 -5.98
CA ARG A 85 6.50 -22.44 -5.30
C ARG A 85 7.13 -22.16 -3.94
N SER A 86 6.70 -22.89 -2.91
CA SER A 86 7.15 -22.70 -1.54
C SER A 86 7.02 -23.98 -0.72
N GLY A 87 8.10 -24.36 -0.02
CA GLY A 87 8.11 -25.47 0.94
C GLY A 87 7.25 -25.27 2.20
N PHE A 88 6.61 -24.10 2.38
CA PHE A 88 5.67 -23.86 3.50
C PHE A 88 4.27 -24.42 3.22
N HIS A 89 3.93 -24.64 1.96
CA HIS A 89 2.59 -25.03 1.53
C HIS A 89 2.61 -26.41 0.87
N THR A 90 1.46 -27.07 0.87
CA THR A 90 1.33 -28.50 0.51
C THR A 90 0.52 -28.73 -0.76
N ALA A 91 -0.24 -27.73 -1.22
CA ALA A 91 -1.04 -27.85 -2.43
C ALA A 91 -0.16 -27.98 -3.66
N GLY A 92 -0.33 -29.07 -4.43
CA GLY A 92 0.47 -29.31 -5.64
C GLY A 92 1.92 -29.72 -5.36
N THR A 93 2.25 -30.05 -4.11
CA THR A 93 3.58 -30.60 -3.78
C THR A 93 3.73 -31.99 -4.40
N THR A 94 4.88 -32.22 -5.02
CA THR A 94 5.29 -33.50 -5.61
C THR A 94 6.70 -33.83 -5.16
N THR A 95 7.24 -34.98 -5.55
CA THR A 95 8.64 -35.35 -5.27
C THR A 95 9.62 -34.33 -5.85
N ASP A 96 9.29 -33.72 -6.99
CA ASP A 96 10.19 -32.84 -7.74
C ASP A 96 9.96 -31.35 -7.45
N HIS A 97 8.79 -30.98 -6.92
CA HIS A 97 8.38 -29.58 -6.77
C HIS A 97 7.69 -29.30 -5.44
N GLU A 98 8.03 -28.15 -4.84
CA GLU A 98 7.37 -27.63 -3.64
C GLU A 98 5.90 -27.23 -3.89
N GLY A 99 5.15 -26.95 -2.82
CA GLY A 99 3.74 -26.57 -2.94
C GLY A 99 3.54 -25.18 -3.55
N ILE A 100 2.35 -24.94 -4.10
CA ILE A 100 1.95 -23.66 -4.68
C ILE A 100 1.56 -22.70 -3.56
N SER A 101 2.05 -21.46 -3.66
CA SER A 101 1.62 -20.33 -2.83
C SER A 101 1.21 -19.13 -3.68
N ILE A 102 0.51 -18.19 -3.03
CA ILE A 102 0.03 -16.94 -3.62
C ILE A 102 0.76 -15.79 -2.94
N ARG A 103 1.42 -14.93 -3.74
CA ARG A 103 2.09 -13.72 -3.25
C ARG A 103 1.10 -12.58 -3.07
N PHE A 104 1.23 -11.85 -1.97
CA PHE A 104 0.35 -10.75 -1.57
C PHE A 104 -1.15 -11.13 -1.59
N PRO A 105 -1.52 -12.23 -0.91
CA PRO A 105 -2.88 -12.73 -0.90
C PRO A 105 -3.81 -11.76 -0.16
N ARG A 106 -5.00 -11.52 -0.72
CA ARG A 106 -6.05 -10.71 -0.10
C ARG A 106 -7.39 -11.40 -0.30
N VAL A 107 -8.22 -11.41 0.74
CA VAL A 107 -9.61 -11.81 0.58
C VAL A 107 -10.34 -10.69 -0.15
N THR A 108 -10.93 -10.99 -1.31
CA THR A 108 -11.69 -10.00 -2.09
C THR A 108 -13.18 -10.13 -1.87
N ARG A 109 -13.70 -11.36 -1.73
CA ARG A 109 -15.13 -11.60 -1.60
C ARG A 109 -15.44 -12.90 -0.84
N GLN A 110 -16.49 -12.88 -0.03
CA GLN A 110 -17.07 -14.11 0.52
C GLN A 110 -18.00 -14.75 -0.52
N ARG A 111 -17.91 -16.07 -0.72
CA ARG A 111 -18.67 -16.82 -1.73
C ARG A 111 -19.69 -17.75 -1.07
N PRO A 112 -20.82 -17.21 -0.54
CA PRO A 112 -21.89 -18.05 0.01
C PRO A 112 -22.58 -18.89 -1.07
N ASP A 113 -22.40 -18.53 -2.34
CA ASP A 113 -22.89 -19.22 -3.53
C ASP A 113 -22.08 -20.48 -3.88
N LYS A 114 -20.96 -20.73 -3.19
CA LYS A 114 -20.07 -21.86 -3.48
C LYS A 114 -19.90 -22.78 -2.29
N SER A 115 -19.97 -24.07 -2.57
CA SER A 115 -19.56 -25.14 -1.67
C SER A 115 -18.07 -25.47 -1.80
N TRP A 116 -17.53 -26.24 -0.85
CA TRP A 116 -16.15 -26.74 -0.89
C TRP A 116 -15.81 -27.52 -2.16
N LYS A 117 -16.78 -28.18 -2.80
CA LYS A 117 -16.60 -28.91 -4.07
C LYS A 117 -16.43 -27.98 -5.28
N GLU A 118 -17.03 -26.80 -5.23
CA GLU A 118 -17.00 -25.80 -6.32
C GLU A 118 -15.89 -24.76 -6.13
N ALA A 119 -15.16 -24.85 -5.01
CA ALA A 119 -13.93 -24.14 -4.78
C ALA A 119 -12.85 -24.62 -5.75
N THR A 120 -11.76 -23.85 -5.86
CA THR A 120 -10.62 -24.27 -6.67
C THR A 120 -9.96 -25.49 -6.03
N ASP A 121 -9.89 -26.59 -6.78
CA ASP A 121 -9.17 -27.80 -6.39
C ASP A 121 -7.68 -27.71 -6.78
N VAL A 122 -6.87 -28.64 -6.27
CA VAL A 122 -5.42 -28.67 -6.55
C VAL A 122 -5.09 -28.81 -8.04
N PRO A 123 -5.74 -29.71 -8.83
CA PRO A 123 -5.49 -29.81 -10.28
C PRO A 123 -5.80 -28.51 -11.05
N ARG A 124 -6.88 -27.81 -10.69
CA ARG A 124 -7.20 -26.51 -11.28
C ARG A 124 -6.19 -25.44 -10.83
N LEU A 125 -5.74 -25.46 -9.59
CA LEU A 125 -4.72 -24.56 -9.08
C LEU A 125 -3.38 -24.73 -9.84
N GLU A 126 -2.97 -25.97 -10.11
CA GLU A 126 -1.81 -26.31 -10.95
C GLU A 126 -1.95 -25.75 -12.37
N SER A 127 -3.15 -25.88 -12.95
CA SER A 127 -3.45 -25.33 -14.28
C SER A 127 -3.33 -23.80 -14.30
N LEU A 128 -3.82 -23.12 -13.25
CA LEU A 128 -3.68 -21.68 -13.08
C LEU A 128 -2.22 -21.25 -12.91
N PHE A 129 -1.43 -22.00 -12.14
CA PHE A 129 0.00 -21.77 -11.96
C PHE A 129 0.77 -21.85 -13.29
N LYS A 130 0.51 -22.90 -14.09
CA LYS A 130 1.14 -23.05 -15.41
C LYS A 130 0.74 -21.92 -16.36
N ALA A 131 -0.55 -21.57 -16.38
CA ALA A 131 -1.08 -20.48 -17.19
C ALA A 131 -0.42 -19.14 -16.83
N SER A 132 -0.28 -18.83 -15.53
CA SER A 132 0.29 -17.55 -15.08
C SER A 132 1.75 -17.37 -15.48
N ARG A 133 2.54 -18.46 -15.58
CA ARG A 133 3.94 -18.39 -16.06
C ARG A 133 4.03 -18.22 -17.58
N SER A 134 3.11 -18.81 -18.33
CA SER A 134 3.10 -18.71 -19.80
C SER A 134 2.52 -17.38 -20.32
N GLN A 135 1.66 -16.73 -19.54
CA GLN A 135 0.95 -15.51 -19.90
C GLN A 135 1.39 -14.33 -19.04
N SER A 136 2.68 -14.20 -18.72
CA SER A 136 3.18 -12.97 -18.12
C SER A 136 2.92 -11.82 -19.10
N ASP A 137 1.92 -11.00 -18.80
CA ASP A 137 1.53 -9.82 -19.61
C ASP A 137 2.73 -8.93 -19.93
N TRP A 138 3.73 -8.92 -19.06
CA TRP A 138 5.00 -8.24 -19.27
C TRP A 138 5.82 -8.78 -20.44
N SER A 139 5.89 -10.10 -20.63
CA SER A 139 6.64 -10.71 -21.73
C SER A 139 5.99 -10.38 -23.07
N ARG A 140 4.66 -10.50 -23.15
CA ARG A 140 3.90 -10.10 -24.36
C ARG A 140 3.99 -8.60 -24.63
N LYS A 141 3.95 -7.78 -23.58
CA LYS A 141 4.09 -6.32 -23.72
C LYS A 141 5.51 -5.91 -24.11
N LEU A 142 6.54 -6.60 -23.59
CA LEU A 142 7.93 -6.41 -23.99
C LEU A 142 8.18 -6.88 -25.43
N GLU A 143 7.63 -8.02 -25.84
CA GLU A 143 7.69 -8.52 -27.23
C GLU A 143 6.98 -7.57 -28.21
N ALA A 144 5.83 -7.03 -27.82
CA ALA A 144 5.11 -6.05 -28.63
C ALA A 144 5.86 -4.72 -28.77
N LEU A 145 6.64 -4.33 -27.75
CA LEU A 145 7.51 -3.16 -27.78
C LEU A 145 8.80 -3.39 -28.56
N SER A 146 9.33 -4.63 -28.57
CA SER A 146 10.60 -4.96 -29.23
C SER A 146 10.46 -5.29 -30.72
N ASN A 147 9.31 -5.78 -31.18
CA ASN A 147 9.04 -6.09 -32.60
C ASN A 147 7.90 -5.25 -33.20
N PRO A 148 8.17 -4.01 -33.66
CA PRO A 148 7.18 -3.20 -34.36
C PRO A 148 6.94 -3.71 -35.79
N SER A 149 5.97 -4.62 -35.99
CA SER A 149 5.52 -5.04 -37.32
C SER A 149 4.85 -3.88 -38.09
N PRO A 150 4.97 -3.78 -39.43
CA PRO A 150 4.37 -2.70 -40.24
C PRO A 150 2.84 -2.59 -40.14
N ALA A 151 2.14 -3.66 -39.73
CA ALA A 151 0.71 -3.61 -39.41
C ALA A 151 0.42 -2.74 -38.16
N ASN A 152 1.32 -2.76 -37.18
CA ASN A 152 1.23 -1.94 -35.97
C ASN A 152 1.57 -0.47 -36.22
N LYS A 153 2.26 -0.11 -37.31
CA LYS A 153 2.46 1.31 -37.67
C LYS A 153 1.14 1.99 -38.08
N ARG A 154 0.23 1.26 -38.75
CA ARG A 154 -1.11 1.78 -39.11
C ARG A 154 -2.06 1.83 -37.92
N ALA A 155 -1.92 0.92 -36.94
CA ALA A 155 -2.67 0.99 -35.69
C ALA A 155 -2.14 2.11 -34.77
N ALA A 156 -0.81 2.24 -34.63
CA ALA A 156 -0.18 3.31 -33.85
C ALA A 156 -0.44 4.71 -34.43
N GLN A 157 -0.45 4.88 -35.76
CA GLN A 157 -0.85 6.16 -36.37
C GLN A 157 -2.35 6.44 -36.26
N ARG A 158 -3.21 5.42 -36.27
CA ARG A 158 -4.65 5.60 -36.00
C ARG A 158 -4.89 5.98 -34.54
N ASP A 159 -4.17 5.37 -33.61
CA ASP A 159 -4.24 5.67 -32.19
C ASP A 159 -3.59 7.01 -31.83
N GLU A 160 -2.56 7.50 -32.54
CA GLU A 160 -2.04 8.87 -32.35
C GLU A 160 -3.02 9.95 -32.84
N VAL A 161 -3.70 9.72 -33.97
CA VAL A 161 -4.71 10.65 -34.49
C VAL A 161 -5.97 10.64 -33.61
N LEU A 162 -6.33 9.49 -33.04
CA LEU A 162 -7.44 9.38 -32.07
C LEU A 162 -7.05 9.81 -30.64
N ALA A 163 -5.78 9.74 -30.25
CA ALA A 163 -5.26 10.20 -28.96
C ALA A 163 -5.20 11.72 -28.81
N SER A 164 -5.40 12.47 -29.91
CA SER A 164 -5.72 13.90 -29.84
C SER A 164 -7.15 14.14 -29.31
N ALA A 165 -8.03 13.15 -29.39
CA ALA A 165 -9.36 13.17 -28.79
C ALA A 165 -9.37 12.39 -27.46
N LYS A 166 -9.06 13.12 -26.38
CA LYS A 166 -9.15 12.69 -24.97
C LYS A 166 -8.31 11.46 -24.60
N LYS A 167 -7.04 11.73 -24.22
CA LYS A 167 -6.26 10.85 -23.33
C LYS A 167 -7.20 10.27 -22.25
N PRO A 168 -7.25 8.94 -22.05
CA PRO A 168 -8.00 8.40 -20.93
C PRO A 168 -7.36 8.98 -19.68
N ARG A 169 -8.09 9.89 -19.01
CA ARG A 169 -7.74 10.29 -17.65
C ARG A 169 -7.73 8.97 -16.89
N LEU A 170 -6.55 8.57 -16.40
CA LEU A 170 -6.46 7.60 -15.32
C LEU A 170 -7.59 7.93 -14.37
N PHE A 171 -8.49 6.98 -14.12
CA PHE A 171 -9.42 7.13 -13.02
C PHE A 171 -8.53 7.34 -11.81
N ARG A 172 -8.44 8.60 -11.37
CA ARG A 172 -7.82 8.96 -10.12
C ARG A 172 -8.55 8.08 -9.13
N VAL A 173 -7.82 7.11 -8.56
CA VAL A 173 -8.29 6.32 -7.44
C VAL A 173 -9.01 7.34 -6.56
N ARG A 174 -10.33 7.15 -6.35
CA ARG A 174 -11.01 7.91 -5.30
C ARG A 174 -10.18 7.62 -4.07
N GLU A 175 -9.45 8.63 -3.62
CA GLU A 175 -8.66 8.62 -2.39
C GLU A 175 -9.66 8.35 -1.26
N SER A 176 -9.96 7.07 -1.04
CA SER A 176 -10.79 6.59 0.06
C SER A 176 -9.91 6.18 1.24
N ALA A 177 -8.66 6.60 1.25
CA ALA A 177 -8.04 7.03 2.49
C ALA A 177 -8.34 8.52 2.61
N GLN A 178 -9.01 8.93 3.69
CA GLN A 178 -8.91 10.31 4.16
C GLN A 178 -7.44 10.56 4.53
N PHE A 179 -6.58 10.75 3.53
CA PHE A 179 -5.51 11.68 3.72
C PHE A 179 -6.22 13.01 3.88
N ASN A 180 -6.22 13.53 5.12
CA ASN A 180 -6.47 14.93 5.33
C ASN A 180 -5.44 15.66 4.46
N TYR A 181 -5.82 15.97 3.22
CA TYR A 181 -5.21 17.05 2.48
C TYR A 181 -5.28 18.21 3.45
N LEU A 182 -4.16 18.50 4.09
CA LEU A 182 -3.97 19.78 4.71
C LEU A 182 -4.43 20.75 3.63
N ARG A 183 -5.44 21.58 3.96
CA ARG A 183 -5.95 22.58 3.03
C ARG A 183 -4.74 23.29 2.41
N PRO A 184 -4.83 23.84 1.19
CA PRO A 184 -3.76 24.65 0.59
C PRO A 184 -3.55 25.94 1.40
N LEU A 185 -3.02 25.77 2.61
CA LEU A 185 -2.90 26.76 3.68
C LEU A 185 -1.72 27.67 3.39
N LEU A 186 -0.70 27.10 2.77
CA LEU A 186 0.55 27.77 2.40
C LEU A 186 0.65 27.93 0.89
N GLU A 187 -0.49 27.96 0.18
CA GLU A 187 -0.50 28.21 -1.26
C GLU A 187 0.05 29.61 -1.55
N GLY A 188 1.05 29.68 -2.43
CA GLY A 188 1.77 30.91 -2.73
C GLY A 188 2.96 31.20 -1.82
N PHE A 189 3.16 30.44 -0.74
CA PHE A 189 4.34 30.60 0.12
C PHE A 189 5.56 29.98 -0.56
N VAL A 190 6.57 30.80 -0.80
CA VAL A 190 7.93 30.38 -1.12
C VAL A 190 8.78 30.58 0.14
N ILE A 191 9.14 29.48 0.81
CA ILE A 191 9.79 29.46 2.12
C ILE A 191 11.24 29.04 1.97
N ASN A 192 12.16 29.92 2.35
CA ASN A 192 13.58 29.62 2.41
C ASN A 192 13.96 28.98 3.75
N VAL A 193 14.69 27.87 3.69
CA VAL A 193 15.13 27.07 4.83
C VAL A 193 16.64 27.18 4.97
N PRO A 194 17.17 27.61 6.13
CA PRO A 194 18.60 27.59 6.40
C PRO A 194 19.18 26.17 6.30
N GLY A 195 20.38 26.03 5.74
CA GLY A 195 21.06 24.73 5.58
C GLY A 195 21.20 23.93 6.89
N ALA A 196 21.30 24.60 8.03
CA ALA A 196 21.35 23.97 9.35
C ALA A 196 20.12 23.10 9.68
N LEU A 197 18.94 23.42 9.13
CA LEU A 197 17.71 22.65 9.34
C LEU A 197 17.52 21.51 8.33
N ILE A 198 18.14 21.61 7.15
CA ILE A 198 17.94 20.64 6.06
C ILE A 198 18.54 19.27 6.42
N GLY A 199 19.62 19.27 7.22
CA GLY A 199 20.27 18.05 7.71
C GLY A 199 19.63 17.41 8.94
N ASP A 200 18.63 18.05 9.57
CA ASP A 200 17.99 17.51 10.76
C ASP A 200 16.85 16.54 10.39
N GLU A 201 16.89 15.32 10.95
CA GLU A 201 15.81 14.34 10.79
C GLU A 201 14.47 14.86 11.30
N SER A 202 14.48 15.73 12.32
CA SER A 202 13.28 16.33 12.89
C SER A 202 12.56 17.23 11.86
N PHE A 203 13.31 17.90 10.98
CA PHE A 203 12.78 18.80 9.97
C PHE A 203 12.16 18.07 8.78
N GLN A 204 12.55 16.83 8.50
CA GLN A 204 12.05 16.05 7.36
C GLN A 204 10.53 15.86 7.39
N MET A 205 9.96 15.68 8.58
CA MET A 205 8.52 15.53 8.73
C MET A 205 7.80 16.86 8.50
N LEU A 206 8.35 17.98 8.97
CA LEU A 206 7.83 19.31 8.70
C LEU A 206 7.92 19.66 7.21
N TYR A 207 9.05 19.40 6.56
CA TYR A 207 9.24 19.61 5.12
C TYR A 207 8.14 18.94 4.29
N ARG A 208 7.85 17.66 4.56
CA ARG A 208 6.77 16.92 3.86
C ARG A 208 5.41 17.58 4.07
N ARG A 209 5.14 18.09 5.27
CA ARG A 209 3.88 18.77 5.61
C ARG A 209 3.76 20.14 4.94
N LEU A 210 4.86 20.91 4.86
CA LEU A 210 4.90 22.19 4.14
C LEU A 210 4.54 22.00 2.66
N VAL A 211 5.18 21.03 2.00
CA VAL A 211 4.89 20.69 0.59
C VAL A 211 3.45 20.21 0.43
N ALA A 212 2.93 19.41 1.37
CA ALA A 212 1.54 18.96 1.35
C ALA A 212 0.52 20.10 1.52
N CYS A 213 0.87 21.15 2.28
CA CYS A 213 0.08 22.38 2.43
C CYS A 213 0.18 23.34 1.23
N GLY A 214 0.96 23.00 0.20
CA GLY A 214 1.11 23.81 -1.01
C GLY A 214 2.28 24.82 -0.99
N ALA A 215 3.16 24.77 0.02
CA ALA A 215 4.34 25.63 0.06
C ALA A 215 5.42 25.16 -0.93
N VAL A 216 6.13 26.11 -1.53
CA VAL A 216 7.38 25.88 -2.26
C VAL A 216 8.52 26.10 -1.29
N VAL A 217 9.29 25.04 -1.00
CA VAL A 217 10.39 25.10 -0.03
C VAL A 217 11.72 25.14 -0.77
N THR A 218 12.58 26.10 -0.42
CA THR A 218 13.88 26.38 -1.07
C THR A 218 15.00 26.39 -0.03
N GLY A 219 16.25 26.20 -0.47
CA GLY A 219 17.43 26.22 0.38
C GLY A 219 18.59 25.43 -0.23
N ASP A 220 19.75 25.44 0.42
CA ASP A 220 20.94 24.72 -0.05
C ASP A 220 20.66 23.20 -0.09
N GLY A 221 20.63 22.63 -1.31
CA GLY A 221 20.30 21.21 -1.54
C GLY A 221 18.82 20.90 -1.73
N LEU A 222 17.94 21.91 -1.76
CA LEU A 222 16.51 21.77 -2.07
C LEU A 222 16.17 22.28 -3.48
N ARG A 223 14.90 22.18 -3.87
CA ARG A 223 14.43 22.57 -5.21
C ARG A 223 14.76 24.04 -5.50
N GLU A 224 15.43 24.27 -6.63
CA GLU A 224 15.56 25.61 -7.20
C GLU A 224 14.20 26.09 -7.70
N THR A 225 13.86 27.35 -7.41
CA THR A 225 12.62 27.98 -7.88
C THR A 225 12.93 29.32 -8.54
N THR A 226 12.18 29.63 -9.59
CA THR A 226 12.24 30.93 -10.26
C THR A 226 11.34 31.99 -9.60
N LYS A 227 10.54 31.58 -8.59
CA LYS A 227 9.65 32.49 -7.85
C LYS A 227 10.42 33.21 -6.73
N PRO A 228 10.14 34.50 -6.48
CA PRO A 228 10.78 35.23 -5.38
C PRO A 228 10.41 34.61 -4.03
N VAL A 229 11.39 34.56 -3.12
CA VAL A 229 11.20 34.09 -1.74
C VAL A 229 10.27 35.05 -1.02
N THR A 230 9.23 34.49 -0.39
CA THR A 230 8.23 35.27 0.37
C THR A 230 8.47 35.22 1.87
N HIS A 231 9.02 34.11 2.38
CA HIS A 231 9.20 33.85 3.80
C HIS A 231 10.53 33.14 4.06
N THR A 232 11.11 33.33 5.24
CA THR A 232 12.34 32.63 5.68
C THR A 232 12.14 32.04 7.07
N ILE A 233 12.59 30.80 7.28
CA ILE A 233 12.56 30.17 8.61
C ILE A 233 13.69 30.71 9.49
N VAL A 234 13.35 31.20 10.67
CA VAL A 234 14.28 31.70 11.70
C VAL A 234 14.29 30.73 12.88
N VAL A 235 15.49 30.37 13.36
CA VAL A 235 15.71 29.47 14.51
C VAL A 235 16.28 30.29 15.68
N PRO A 236 15.55 30.46 16.79
CA PRO A 236 16.10 31.07 18.02
C PRO A 236 17.20 30.18 18.64
N PRO A 237 18.23 30.73 19.33
CA PRO A 237 18.46 32.12 19.73
C PRO A 237 19.55 32.83 18.91
N ASN A 238 20.01 32.24 17.80
CA ASN A 238 21.21 32.69 17.12
C ASN A 238 20.93 32.94 15.63
N THR A 239 20.51 34.16 15.31
CA THR A 239 20.87 34.81 14.03
C THR A 239 20.52 36.29 14.08
N ASN A 240 21.54 37.13 13.83
CA ASN A 240 21.52 38.58 13.80
C ASN A 240 20.36 39.17 12.96
N PRO A 241 19.85 40.37 13.31
CA PRO A 241 18.81 41.09 12.57
C PRO A 241 19.30 41.67 11.22
N ALA A 242 20.34 41.10 10.61
CA ALA A 242 21.08 41.67 9.48
C ALA A 242 20.80 40.98 8.13
N SER A 243 19.60 40.44 7.93
CA SER A 243 19.12 40.07 6.59
C SER A 243 17.61 40.20 6.48
N SER A 244 17.06 41.33 6.92
CA SER A 244 15.77 41.78 6.41
C SER A 244 15.95 42.14 4.93
N LEU A 245 15.96 41.11 4.07
CA LEU A 245 15.74 41.30 2.64
C LEU A 245 14.36 41.95 2.51
N ASP A 246 14.32 43.15 1.92
CA ASP A 246 13.10 43.92 1.71
C ASP A 246 11.97 43.03 1.17
N GLY A 247 10.92 42.84 1.98
CA GLY A 247 9.72 42.09 1.59
C GLY A 247 9.64 40.61 2.00
N VAL A 248 10.64 40.06 2.72
CA VAL A 248 10.59 38.65 3.19
C VAL A 248 10.12 38.57 4.65
N THR A 249 9.06 37.81 4.92
CA THR A 249 8.49 37.69 6.27
C THR A 249 9.16 36.55 7.05
N PRO A 250 9.72 36.81 8.26
CA PRO A 250 10.33 35.77 9.08
C PRO A 250 9.25 34.87 9.71
N LEU A 251 9.46 33.54 9.67
CA LEU A 251 8.59 32.53 10.29
C LEU A 251 9.41 31.65 11.24
N THR A 252 8.82 31.24 12.36
CA THR A 252 9.44 30.23 13.23
C THR A 252 8.92 28.84 12.90
N VAL A 253 9.70 27.81 13.25
CA VAL A 253 9.30 26.40 13.12
C VAL A 253 8.01 26.14 13.90
N ASP A 254 7.92 26.63 15.14
CA ASP A 254 6.73 26.49 15.99
C ASP A 254 5.47 27.10 15.36
N TRP A 255 5.62 28.26 14.71
CA TRP A 255 4.51 28.92 14.03
C TRP A 255 4.00 28.08 12.85
N LEU A 256 4.90 27.47 12.08
CA LEU A 256 4.56 26.58 10.98
C LEU A 256 3.87 25.32 11.50
N GLU A 257 4.42 24.67 12.52
CA GLU A 257 3.83 23.47 13.10
C GLU A 257 2.43 23.74 13.66
N LYS A 258 2.26 24.82 14.41
CA LYS A 258 0.97 25.22 14.96
C LYS A 258 -0.04 25.55 13.86
N SER A 259 0.37 26.30 12.83
CA SER A 259 -0.50 26.64 11.71
C SER A 259 -0.97 25.40 10.94
N ILE A 260 -0.08 24.44 10.71
CA ILE A 260 -0.41 23.18 10.02
C ILE A 260 -1.28 22.28 10.90
N ASN A 261 -1.00 22.18 12.20
CA ASN A 261 -1.78 21.37 13.15
C ASN A 261 -3.22 21.89 13.29
N GLU A 262 -3.40 23.20 13.39
CA GLU A 262 -4.72 23.83 13.54
C GLU A 262 -5.45 24.03 12.20
N GLY A 263 -4.74 23.84 11.08
CA GLY A 263 -5.28 24.04 9.73
C GLY A 263 -5.65 25.50 9.42
N LYS A 264 -5.08 26.46 10.16
CA LYS A 264 -5.31 27.91 10.02
C LYS A 264 -4.00 28.66 10.28
N LEU A 265 -3.71 29.67 9.46
CA LEU A 265 -2.55 30.53 9.65
C LEU A 265 -2.67 31.25 10.99
N GLN A 266 -1.65 31.10 11.84
CA GLN A 266 -1.56 31.84 13.08
C GLN A 266 -1.35 33.33 12.78
N PRO A 267 -1.74 34.25 13.69
CA PRO A 267 -1.32 35.64 13.56
C PRO A 267 0.20 35.70 13.48
N LEU A 268 0.72 36.49 12.54
CA LEU A 268 2.16 36.75 12.46
C LEU A 268 2.60 37.43 13.77
N PRO A 269 3.77 37.08 14.33
CA PRO A 269 4.30 37.80 15.48
C PRO A 269 4.44 39.28 15.08
N ALA A 270 3.70 40.16 15.75
CA ALA A 270 3.88 41.60 15.62
C ALA A 270 5.32 41.93 16.04
N ASN A 271 6.00 42.79 15.28
CA ASN A 271 7.26 43.40 15.73
C ASN A 271 7.01 44.02 17.10
N GLN A 272 7.38 43.33 18.17
CA GLN A 272 7.47 43.94 19.49
C GLN A 272 8.59 44.98 19.39
N PRO A 273 8.30 46.28 19.58
CA PRO A 273 9.39 47.22 19.78
C PRO A 273 10.17 46.75 21.01
N GLN A 274 11.46 46.50 20.84
CA GLN A 274 12.36 46.32 21.97
C GLN A 274 12.27 47.60 22.80
N ILE A 275 11.70 47.47 23.99
CA ILE A 275 11.84 48.48 25.04
C ILE A 275 13.33 48.44 25.41
N CYS A 276 14.08 49.47 24.99
CA CYS A 276 15.36 49.78 25.59
C CYS A 276 15.09 50.14 27.06
N GLU A 277 15.42 49.25 27.98
CA GLU A 277 15.69 49.66 29.36
C GLU A 277 17.16 50.11 29.43
N MET A 278 17.34 51.34 29.92
CA MET A 278 18.63 51.99 30.21
C MET A 278 19.25 51.44 31.49
#